data_AF-A0A1E7HRC9-F1
#
_entry.id   AF-A0A1E7HRC9-F1
#
_cell.length_a   1.000
_cell.length_b   1.000
_cell.length_c   1.000
_cell.angle_alpha   90.00
_cell.angle_beta   90.00
_cell.angle_gamma   90.00
#
_symmetry.space_group_name_H-M   'P 1'
#
loop_
_entity.id
_entity.type
_entity.pdbx_description
1 polymer ?
#
loop_
_entity_poly.entity_id
_entity_poly.type
_entity_poly.pdbx_seq_one_letter_code
_entity_poly.pdbx_strand_id
1 'polypeptide(L)' 'MKKKPTPEETETEMLNARLPKGLIKRAKIFCDENEMTIQDFVTDAIIEKLELAHKERRKRLRL' A
#
# COMPACT_ATOMS: atom_id res chain seq x y z
N MET A 1 33.39 4.78 5.32
CA MET A 1 32.38 4.88 6.41
C MET A 1 31.10 4.24 5.92
N LYS A 2 30.59 3.20 6.61
CA LYS A 2 29.28 2.62 6.29
C LYS A 2 28.23 3.68 6.57
N LYS A 3 27.51 4.15 5.55
CA LYS A 3 26.29 4.93 5.75
C LYS A 3 25.34 4.01 6.53
N LYS A 4 25.09 4.33 7.80
CA LYS A 4 23.97 3.72 8.54
C LYS A 4 22.69 4.05 7.75
N PRO A 5 21.74 3.13 7.59
CA PRO A 5 20.43 3.47 7.06
C PRO A 5 19.88 4.62 7.91
N THR A 6 19.48 5.69 7.26
CA THR A 6 18.80 6.84 7.88
C THR A 6 17.50 6.33 8.52
N PRO A 7 17.02 6.87 9.66
CA PRO A 7 15.79 6.43 10.35
C PRO A 7 14.48 6.62 9.55
N GLU A 8 14.56 7.10 8.31
CA GLU A 8 13.44 7.40 7.41
C GLU A 8 12.53 6.18 7.15
N GLU A 9 12.98 4.95 7.38
CA GLU A 9 12.18 3.73 7.15
C GLU A 9 11.13 3.45 8.25
N THR A 10 11.14 4.18 9.37
CA THR A 10 10.21 3.95 10.50
C THR A 10 9.20 5.05 10.76
N GLU A 11 9.29 6.17 10.03
CA GLU A 11 8.34 7.28 10.18
C GLU A 11 7.06 6.94 9.41
N THR A 12 5.94 6.86 10.14
CA THR A 12 4.62 6.59 9.56
C THR A 12 3.80 7.87 9.55
N GLU A 13 3.19 8.17 8.40
CA GLU A 13 2.24 9.27 8.26
C GLU A 13 0.82 8.74 8.03
N MET A 14 -0.18 9.47 8.54
CA MET A 14 -1.59 9.12 8.35
C MET A 14 -2.11 9.56 6.98
N LEU A 15 -2.50 8.61 6.14
CA LEU A 15 -3.22 8.86 4.90
C LEU A 15 -4.74 8.91 5.15
N ASN A 16 -5.33 10.10 5.07
CA ASN A 16 -6.78 10.29 5.23
C ASN A 16 -7.52 10.17 3.89
N ALA A 17 -8.32 9.11 3.72
CA ALA A 17 -9.15 8.91 2.53
C ALA A 17 -10.58 8.48 2.91
N ARG A 18 -11.58 9.02 2.19
CA ARG A 18 -12.98 8.59 2.35
C ARG A 18 -13.23 7.37 1.48
N LEU A 19 -13.69 6.27 2.08
CA LEU A 19 -14.05 5.05 1.37
C LEU A 19 -15.52 4.67 1.63
N PRO A 20 -16.19 4.01 0.67
CA PRO A 20 -17.54 3.49 0.88
C PRO A 20 -17.59 2.51 2.06
N LYS A 21 -18.60 2.63 2.93
CA LYS A 21 -18.76 1.76 4.11
C LYS A 21 -18.75 0.26 3.75
N GLY A 22 -19.38 -0.10 2.62
CA GLY A 22 -19.41 -1.49 2.14
C GLY A 22 -18.03 -2.02 1.76
N LEU A 23 -17.17 -1.16 1.21
CA LEU A 23 -15.79 -1.52 0.87
C LEU A 23 -14.96 -1.76 2.13
N ILE A 24 -15.07 -0.86 3.11
CA ILE A 24 -14.41 -1.02 4.42
C ILE A 24 -14.86 -2.33 5.08
N LYS A 25 -16.15 -2.65 5.04
CA LYS A 25 -16.67 -3.91 5.61
C LYS A 25 -16.07 -5.14 4.93
N ARG A 26 -15.97 -5.14 3.60
CA ARG A 26 -15.35 -6.24 2.85
C ARG A 26 -13.87 -6.39 3.17
N ALA A 27 -13.14 -5.29 3.24
CA ALA A 27 -11.72 -5.30 3.61
C ALA A 27 -11.51 -5.88 5.00
N LYS A 28 -12.34 -5.49 5.98
CA LYS A 28 -12.29 -6.04 7.34
C LYS A 28 -12.54 -7.55 7.38
N ILE A 29 -13.60 -8.02 6.73
CA ILE A 29 -13.91 -9.47 6.66
C ILE A 29 -12.72 -10.24 6.06
N PHE A 30 -12.17 -9.75 4.95
CA PHE A 30 -11.01 -10.37 4.33
C PHE A 30 -9.79 -10.37 5.27
N CYS A 31 -9.54 -9.27 5.98
CA CYS A 31 -8.43 -9.19 6.92
C CYS A 31 -8.59 -10.17 8.09
N ASP A 32 -9.81 -10.27 8.65
CA ASP A 32 -10.15 -11.18 9.73
C ASP A 32 -9.97 -12.65 9.30
N GLU A 33 -10.40 -13.01 8.09
CA GLU A 33 -10.25 -14.36 7.51
C GLU A 33 -8.78 -14.76 7.24
N ASN A 34 -7.90 -13.79 7.03
CA ASN A 34 -6.49 -14.01 6.67
C ASN A 34 -5.51 -13.64 7.79
N GLU A 35 -6.00 -13.42 9.01
CA GLU A 35 -5.19 -13.05 10.19
C GLU A 35 -4.24 -11.86 9.93
N MET A 36 -4.69 -10.88 9.14
CA MET A 36 -3.89 -9.69 8.78
C MET A 36 -4.51 -8.41 9.33
N THR A 37 -3.69 -7.39 9.54
CA THR A 37 -4.22 -6.08 9.94
C THR A 37 -4.73 -5.30 8.73
N ILE A 38 -5.68 -4.39 8.96
CA ILE A 38 -6.15 -3.48 7.91
C ILE A 38 -5.02 -2.59 7.37
N GLN A 39 -4.03 -2.28 8.20
CA GLN A 39 -2.88 -1.47 7.81
C GLN A 39 -1.98 -2.24 6.84
N ASP A 40 -1.69 -3.51 7.13
CA ASP A 40 -0.88 -4.37 6.24
C ASP A 40 -1.57 -4.54 4.90
N PHE A 41 -2.87 -4.88 4.92
CA PHE A 41 -3.68 -5.01 3.71
C PHE A 41 -3.65 -3.75 2.84
N VAL A 42 -3.85 -2.57 3.43
CA VAL A 42 -3.85 -1.30 2.70
C VAL A 42 -2.45 -0.97 2.18
N THR A 43 -1.41 -1.26 2.96
CA THR A 43 -0.02 -1.03 2.56
C THR A 43 0.34 -1.87 1.34
N ASP A 44 0.05 -3.18 1.39
CA ASP A 44 0.30 -4.10 0.28
C ASP A 44 -0.49 -3.70 -0.96
N ALA A 45 -1.76 -3.34 -0.81
CA ALA A 45 -2.60 -2.90 -1.92
C ALA A 45 -2.07 -1.61 -2.59
N ILE A 46 -1.54 -0.67 -1.80
CA ILE A 46 -0.93 0.55 -2.32
C ILE A 46 0.37 0.21 -3.08
N ILE A 47 1.23 -0.63 -2.51
CA ILE A 47 2.49 -1.08 -3.15
C ILE A 47 2.18 -1.75 -4.49
N GLU A 48 1.26 -2.72 -4.52
CA GLU A 48 0.90 -3.44 -5.74
C GLU A 48 0.40 -2.47 -6.83
N LYS A 49 -0.44 -1.50 -6.46
CA LYS A 49 -0.95 -0.50 -7.41
C LYS A 49 0.12 0.44 -7.92
N LEU A 50 1.06 0.88 -7.08
CA LEU A 50 2.20 1.68 -7.51
C LEU A 50 3.07 0.91 -8.50
N GLU A 51 3.38 -0.35 -8.22
CA GLU A 51 4.17 -1.19 -9.14
C GLU A 51 3.49 -1.36 -10.51
N LEU A 52 2.18 -1.58 -10.53
CA LEU A 52 1.41 -1.69 -11.76
C LEU A 52 1.42 -0.37 -12.55
N ALA A 53 1.20 0.76 -11.89
CA ALA A 53 1.28 2.08 -12.52
C ALA A 53 2.67 2.34 -13.13
N HIS A 54 3.73 1.94 -12.43
CA HIS A 54 5.11 2.03 -12.94
C HIS A 54 5.35 1.10 -14.15
N LYS A 55 4.79 -0.11 -14.16
CA LYS A 55 4.88 -1.05 -15.30
C LYS A 55 4.15 -0.49 -16.52
N GLU A 56 2.95 0.07 -16.35
CA GLU A 56 2.17 0.68 -17.44
C GLU A 56 2.85 1.94 -18.01
N ARG A 57 3.37 2.82 -17.15
CA ARG A 57 4.13 4.00 -17.59
C ARG A 57 5.35 3.62 -18.42
N ARG A 58 6.11 2.60 -18.01
CA ARG A 58 7.28 2.11 -18.76
C ARG A 58 6.90 1.49 -20.11
N LYS A 59 5.71 0.88 -20.24
CA LYS A 59 5.21 0.40 -21.54
C LYS A 59 4.87 1.56 -22.49
N ARG A 60 4.22 2.61 -21.98
CA ARG A 60 3.84 3.79 -22.80
C ARG A 60 5.02 4.62 -23.29
N LEU A 61 6.13 4.69 -22.54
CA LEU A 61 7.35 5.40 -22.95
C LEU A 61 8.18 4.66 -24.00
N ARG A 62 7.90 3.37 -24.24
CA ARG A 62 8.63 2.52 -25.20
C ARG A 62 7.90 2.37 -26.54
N LEU A 63 6.73 3.02 -26.67
CA LEU A 63 5.92 3.12 -27.88
C LEU A 63 6.00 4.56 -28.40
#